data_AF-A0AAX2RL85-F1
#
_entry.id   AF-A0AAX2RL85-F1
#
_cell.length_a   1.000
_cell.length_b   1.000
_cell.length_c   1.000
_cell.angle_alpha   90.00
_cell.angle_beta   90.00
_cell.angle_gamma   90.00
#
_symmetry.space_group_name_H-M   'P 1'
#
loop_
_entity.id
_entity.type
_entity.pdbx_description
1 polymer ?
#
loop_
_entity_poly.entity_id
_entity_poly.type
_entity_poly.pdbx_seq_one_letter_code
_entity_poly.pdbx_strand_id
1 'polypeptide(L)'
;MPSTTLDDDVLRELIPRLRRFALWLARDVHAADDLVQSTLERALSRWTSRRDDASLRSWLFTILYRQFLDGKRSAKRYAWLLGRIRDDDEAHWPSAEREFAARATLEAFGRLSDEQRSLLLLVAVEGFTYQEVADLLEVPIGTVMSRLSRARQALRQLSDGELPAPSLRLMKK
;
A
#
# COMPACT_ATOMS: atom_id res chain seq x y z
N MET A 1 11.15 -27.54 17.26
CA MET A 1 10.59 -27.57 15.90
C MET A 1 10.04 -26.19 15.60
N PRO A 2 10.51 -25.47 14.58
CA PRO A 2 9.90 -24.20 14.23
C PRO A 2 8.43 -24.44 13.86
N SER A 3 7.54 -23.66 14.43
CA SER A 3 6.09 -23.72 14.24
C SER A 3 5.76 -23.70 12.75
N THR A 4 5.43 -24.87 12.21
CA THR A 4 5.29 -25.12 10.76
C THR A 4 3.97 -24.61 10.20
N THR A 5 3.04 -24.20 11.06
CA THR A 5 1.71 -23.71 10.68
C THR A 5 1.74 -22.20 10.49
N LEU A 6 1.12 -21.72 9.40
CA LEU A 6 0.65 -20.33 9.37
C LEU A 6 -0.18 -20.14 10.64
N ASP A 7 0.20 -19.15 11.44
CA ASP A 7 -0.57 -18.81 12.62
C ASP A 7 -1.91 -18.24 12.13
N ASP A 8 -2.92 -19.10 12.08
CA ASP A 8 -4.22 -18.83 11.48
C ASP A 8 -4.89 -17.61 12.11
N ASP A 9 -4.62 -17.35 13.40
CA ASP A 9 -5.13 -16.18 14.12
C ASP A 9 -4.44 -14.90 13.63
N VAL A 10 -3.12 -14.91 13.49
CA VAL A 10 -2.38 -13.78 12.94
C VAL A 10 -2.79 -13.51 11.49
N LEU A 11 -2.97 -14.55 10.68
CA LEU A 11 -3.50 -14.40 9.32
C LEU A 11 -4.89 -13.77 9.32
N ARG A 12 -5.80 -14.23 10.19
CA ARG A 12 -7.17 -13.72 10.29
C ARG A 12 -7.19 -12.22 10.61
N GLU A 13 -6.22 -11.74 11.38
CA GLU A 13 -6.03 -10.31 11.64
C GLU A 13 -5.40 -9.56 10.45
N LEU A 14 -4.46 -10.17 9.74
CA LEU A 14 -3.73 -9.53 8.64
C LEU A 14 -4.53 -9.46 7.34
N ILE A 15 -5.36 -10.45 7.02
CA ILE A 15 -6.14 -10.51 5.77
C ILE A 15 -7.00 -9.26 5.56
N PRO A 16 -7.81 -8.79 6.53
CA PRO A 16 -8.57 -7.55 6.37
C PRO A 16 -7.69 -6.32 6.14
N ARG A 17 -6.48 -6.29 6.70
CA ARG A 17 -5.52 -5.19 6.51
C ARG A 17 -4.93 -5.22 5.10
N LEU A 18 -4.48 -6.39 4.64
CA LEU A 18 -4.01 -6.62 3.27
C LEU A 18 -5.08 -6.24 2.25
N ARG A 19 -6.34 -6.63 2.50
CA ARG A 19 -7.48 -6.28 1.63
C ARG A 19 -7.73 -4.79 1.57
N ARG A 20 -7.73 -4.08 2.71
CA ARG A 20 -7.85 -2.62 2.70
C ARG A 20 -6.72 -1.98 1.91
N PHE A 21 -5.48 -2.38 2.16
CA PHE A 21 -4.32 -1.86 1.43
C PHE A 21 -4.43 -2.14 -0.09
N ALA A 22 -4.79 -3.36 -0.48
CA ALA A 22 -5.03 -3.73 -1.88
C ALA A 22 -6.13 -2.89 -2.53
N LEU A 23 -7.26 -2.66 -1.83
CA LEU A 23 -8.35 -1.80 -2.31
C LEU A 23 -7.89 -0.38 -2.60
N TRP A 24 -7.07 0.18 -1.71
CA TRP A 24 -6.49 1.51 -1.92
C TRP A 24 -5.57 1.56 -3.14
N LEU A 25 -4.76 0.52 -3.36
CA LEU A 25 -3.84 0.45 -4.50
C LEU A 25 -4.56 0.24 -5.83
N ALA A 26 -5.38 -0.82 -5.89
CA ALA A 26 -6.04 -1.27 -7.11
C ALA A 26 -7.24 -0.39 -7.51
N ARG A 27 -7.91 0.23 -6.53
CA ARG A 27 -9.15 1.01 -6.71
C ARG A 27 -10.27 0.23 -7.40
N ASP A 28 -10.23 -1.10 -7.30
CA ASP A 28 -11.24 -2.03 -7.80
C ASP A 28 -11.35 -3.20 -6.81
N VAL A 29 -12.57 -3.59 -6.47
CA VAL A 29 -12.83 -4.59 -5.42
C VAL A 29 -12.37 -5.98 -5.85
N HIS A 30 -12.63 -6.36 -7.10
CA HIS A 30 -12.25 -7.67 -7.62
C HIS A 30 -10.73 -7.78 -7.77
N ALA A 31 -10.09 -6.76 -8.36
CA ALA A 31 -8.65 -6.71 -8.50
C ALA A 31 -7.94 -6.70 -7.13
N ALA A 32 -8.53 -6.06 -6.11
CA ALA A 32 -7.99 -6.09 -4.76
C ALA A 32 -8.10 -7.49 -4.12
N ASP A 33 -9.24 -8.16 -4.27
CA ASP A 33 -9.45 -9.51 -3.76
C ASP A 33 -8.51 -10.51 -4.45
N ASP A 34 -8.36 -10.41 -5.78
CA ASP A 34 -7.42 -11.22 -6.58
C ASP A 34 -5.96 -11.00 -6.14
N LEU A 35 -5.58 -9.74 -5.87
CA LEU A 35 -4.25 -9.39 -5.40
C LEU A 35 -3.96 -9.97 -4.01
N VAL A 36 -4.94 -9.95 -3.09
CA VAL A 36 -4.80 -10.58 -1.78
C VAL A 36 -4.69 -12.09 -1.91
N GLN A 37 -5.55 -12.73 -2.73
CA GLN A 37 -5.48 -14.16 -2.98
C GLN A 37 -4.10 -14.56 -3.51
N SER A 38 -3.62 -13.89 -4.57
CA SER A 38 -2.31 -14.14 -5.17
C SER A 38 -1.16 -13.89 -4.19
N THR A 39 -1.32 -12.95 -3.26
CA THR A 39 -0.38 -12.71 -2.16
C THR A 39 -0.30 -13.90 -1.23
N LEU A 40 -1.44 -14.43 -0.78
CA LEU A 40 -1.50 -15.56 0.14
C LEU A 40 -1.00 -16.85 -0.52
N GLU A 41 -1.37 -17.12 -1.78
CA GLU A 41 -0.87 -18.28 -2.54
C GLU A 41 0.66 -18.24 -2.69
N ARG A 42 1.21 -17.06 -2.99
CA ARG A 42 2.66 -16.87 -3.09
C ARG A 42 3.37 -16.96 -1.75
N ALA A 43 2.72 -16.52 -0.67
CA ALA A 43 3.24 -16.68 0.69
C ALA A 43 3.25 -18.17 1.10
N LEU A 44 2.16 -18.89 0.86
CA LEU A 44 2.03 -20.33 1.12
C LEU A 44 3.10 -21.14 0.39
N SER A 45 3.28 -20.90 -0.91
CA SER A 45 4.30 -21.60 -1.72
C SER A 45 5.74 -21.30 -1.28
N ARG A 46 5.97 -20.21 -0.55
CA ARG A 46 7.30 -19.78 -0.06
C ARG A 46 7.45 -19.91 1.45
N TRP A 47 6.49 -20.50 2.14
CA TRP A 47 6.41 -20.51 3.60
C TRP A 47 7.69 -21.04 4.26
N THR A 48 8.22 -22.15 3.76
CA THR A 48 9.45 -22.79 4.26
C THR A 48 10.73 -22.00 4.01
N SER A 49 10.70 -21.03 3.09
CA SER A 49 11.84 -20.16 2.77
C SER A 49 11.81 -18.83 3.54
N ARG A 50 10.77 -18.59 4.35
CA ARG A 50 10.67 -17.40 5.17
C ARG A 50 11.75 -17.44 6.25
N ARG A 51 12.48 -16.34 6.41
CA ARG A 51 13.40 -16.19 7.53
C ARG A 51 12.61 -15.93 8.80
N ASP A 52 12.95 -16.61 9.89
CA ASP A 52 12.22 -16.53 11.17
C ASP A 52 12.32 -15.15 11.86
N ASP A 53 13.30 -14.33 11.46
CA ASP A 53 13.53 -12.98 11.96
C ASP A 53 12.60 -11.92 11.32
N ALA A 54 12.01 -12.22 10.16
CA ALA A 54 11.16 -11.29 9.44
C ALA A 54 9.71 -11.36 9.96
N SER A 55 9.17 -10.21 10.38
CA SER A 55 7.75 -10.07 10.72
C SER A 55 6.86 -10.58 9.59
N LEU A 56 5.94 -11.50 9.90
CA LEU A 56 4.94 -12.02 8.95
C LEU A 56 4.18 -10.88 8.26
N ARG A 57 3.86 -9.82 9.02
CA ARG A 57 3.21 -8.62 8.48
C ARG A 57 4.06 -7.98 7.38
N SER A 58 5.32 -7.65 7.69
CA SER A 58 6.22 -6.99 6.73
C SER A 58 6.43 -7.85 5.49
N TRP A 59 6.55 -9.16 5.66
CA TRP A 59 6.72 -10.09 4.55
C TRP A 59 5.49 -10.15 3.62
N LEU A 60 4.26 -10.26 4.16
CA LEU A 60 3.04 -10.29 3.35
C LEU A 60 2.81 -8.97 2.60
N PHE A 61 3.00 -7.82 3.25
CA PHE A 61 2.88 -6.52 2.60
C PHE A 61 3.96 -6.32 1.51
N THR A 62 5.16 -6.87 1.71
CA THR A 62 6.21 -6.88 0.68
C THR A 62 5.79 -7.68 -0.54
N ILE A 63 5.25 -8.89 -0.34
CA ILE A 63 4.76 -9.73 -1.44
C ILE A 63 3.65 -9.00 -2.19
N LEU A 64 2.65 -8.47 -1.48
CA LEU A 64 1.50 -7.77 -2.06
C LEU A 64 1.95 -6.57 -2.90
N TYR A 65 2.79 -5.70 -2.33
CA TYR A 65 3.24 -4.50 -3.01
C TYR A 65 4.04 -4.80 -4.29
N ARG A 66 4.93 -5.81 -4.25
CA ARG A 66 5.68 -6.25 -5.44
C ARG A 66 4.75 -6.78 -6.53
N GLN A 67 3.77 -7.61 -6.17
CA GLN A 67 2.79 -8.13 -7.12
C GLN A 67 1.98 -7.00 -7.77
N PHE A 68 1.57 -6.00 -6.99
CA PHE A 68 0.89 -4.82 -7.52
C PHE A 68 1.76 -4.06 -8.55
N LEU A 69 3.03 -3.79 -8.22
CA LEU A 69 3.94 -3.11 -9.15
C LEU A 69 4.23 -3.94 -10.41
N ASP A 70 4.35 -5.25 -10.29
CA ASP A 70 4.51 -6.18 -11.42
C ASP A 70 3.28 -6.12 -12.34
N GLY A 71 2.08 -6.15 -11.75
CA GLY A 71 0.81 -6.01 -12.47
C GLY A 71 0.72 -4.70 -13.25
N LYS A 72 1.00 -3.55 -12.61
CA LYS A 72 1.00 -2.23 -13.25
C LYS A 72 2.03 -2.15 -14.39
N ARG A 73 3.24 -2.68 -14.19
CA ARG A 73 4.26 -2.74 -15.26
C ARG A 73 3.82 -3.61 -16.43
N SER A 74 3.15 -4.73 -16.16
CA SER A 74 2.61 -5.60 -17.21
C SER A 74 1.48 -4.93 -18.00
N ALA A 75 0.53 -4.31 -17.30
CA ALA A 75 -0.58 -3.58 -17.92
C ALA A 75 -0.09 -2.42 -18.80
N LYS A 76 0.89 -1.63 -18.33
CA LYS A 76 1.48 -0.53 -19.11
C LYS A 76 2.16 -1.04 -20.38
N ARG A 77 2.93 -2.15 -20.30
CA ARG A 77 3.55 -2.77 -21.48
C ARG A 77 2.50 -3.25 -22.49
N TYR A 78 1.43 -3.88 -22.01
CA TYR A 78 0.35 -4.36 -22.87
C TYR A 78 -0.41 -3.22 -23.56
N ALA A 79 -0.74 -2.15 -22.82
CA ALA A 79 -1.38 -0.96 -23.38
C ALA A 79 -0.51 -0.31 -24.48
N TRP A 80 0.80 -0.19 -24.22
CA TRP A 80 1.76 0.31 -25.20
C TRP A 80 1.79 -0.55 -26.48
N LEU A 81 1.83 -1.88 -26.35
CA LEU A 81 1.80 -2.81 -27.50
C LEU A 81 0.52 -2.69 -28.34
N LEU A 82 -0.61 -2.39 -27.70
CA LEU A 82 -1.89 -2.20 -28.38
C LEU A 82 -2.11 -0.79 -28.94
N GLY A 83 -1.13 0.11 -28.84
CA GLY A 83 -1.29 1.51 -29.24
C GLY A 83 -2.35 2.26 -28.44
N ARG A 84 -2.76 1.74 -27.29
CA ARG A 84 -3.75 2.38 -26.41
C ARG A 84 -3.02 3.22 -25.37
N ILE A 85 -3.12 4.55 -25.49
CA ILE A 85 -2.80 5.46 -24.40
C ILE A 85 -4.08 5.58 -23.56
N ARG A 86 -4.21 4.79 -22.49
CA ARG A 86 -5.18 5.11 -21.44
C ARG A 86 -4.56 6.21 -20.58
N ASP A 87 -4.88 7.46 -20.89
CA ASP A 87 -4.99 8.49 -19.86
C ASP A 87 -6.37 8.32 -19.20
N ASP A 88 -6.42 8.61 -17.90
CA ASP A 88 -7.54 8.42 -16.97
C ASP A 88 -7.81 6.98 -16.48
N ASP A 89 -7.18 6.68 -15.34
CA ASP A 89 -7.75 5.80 -14.32
C ASP A 89 -8.78 6.59 -13.50
N GLU A 90 -9.95 6.86 -14.10
CA GLU A 90 -11.13 7.35 -13.39
C GLU A 90 -11.69 6.21 -12.52
N ALA A 91 -11.04 5.96 -11.39
CA ALA A 91 -11.44 4.90 -10.48
C ALA A 91 -12.51 5.40 -9.49
N HIS A 92 -13.63 4.69 -9.42
CA HIS A 92 -14.65 4.90 -8.41
C HIS A 92 -14.14 4.43 -7.05
N TRP A 93 -14.06 5.35 -6.10
CA TRP A 93 -13.83 5.00 -4.69
C TRP A 93 -15.05 4.26 -4.14
N PRO A 94 -14.88 3.16 -3.38
CA PRO A 94 -15.97 2.63 -2.58
C PRO A 94 -16.49 3.75 -1.68
N SER A 95 -17.73 4.16 -1.93
CA SER A 95 -18.42 5.23 -1.21
C SER A 95 -18.45 4.93 0.28
N ALA A 96 -17.52 5.53 1.04
CA ALA A 96 -17.67 5.72 2.46
C ALA A 96 -18.36 7.07 2.65
N GLU A 97 -19.68 7.06 2.80
CA GLU A 97 -20.43 8.23 3.24
C GLU A 97 -20.01 8.60 4.66
N ARG A 98 -19.09 9.54 4.80
CA ARG A 98 -18.91 10.35 6.01
C ARG A 98 -18.17 11.64 5.63
N GLU A 99 -18.86 12.76 5.85
CA GLU A 99 -18.36 14.14 5.94
C GLU A 99 -17.63 14.72 4.69
N PHE A 100 -18.12 15.85 4.19
CA PHE A 100 -17.64 16.53 2.98
C PHE A 100 -16.11 16.76 2.96
N ALA A 101 -15.50 17.08 4.11
CA ALA A 101 -14.05 17.24 4.26
C ALA A 101 -13.26 15.93 4.09
N ALA A 102 -13.79 14.81 4.58
CA ALA A 102 -13.18 13.51 4.37
C ALA A 102 -13.31 13.10 2.89
N ARG A 103 -14.43 13.42 2.21
CA ARG A 103 -14.55 13.19 0.76
C ARG A 103 -13.51 13.93 -0.06
N ALA A 104 -13.28 15.22 0.20
CA ALA A 104 -12.24 16.00 -0.48
C ALA A 104 -10.83 15.43 -0.25
N THR A 105 -10.54 15.01 0.99
CA THR A 105 -9.24 14.37 1.32
C THR A 105 -9.08 13.02 0.62
N LEU A 106 -10.14 12.22 0.52
CA LEU A 106 -10.15 10.93 -0.17
C LEU A 106 -9.95 11.09 -1.67
N GLU A 107 -10.59 12.10 -2.27
CA GLU A 107 -10.44 12.45 -3.67
C GLU A 107 -9.01 12.93 -3.97
N ALA A 108 -8.49 13.86 -3.16
CA ALA A 108 -7.10 14.32 -3.25
C ALA A 108 -6.11 13.17 -3.09
N PHE A 109 -6.35 12.27 -2.13
CA PHE A 109 -5.56 11.06 -1.94
C PHE A 109 -5.57 10.18 -3.19
N GLY A 110 -6.72 10.06 -3.86
CA GLY A 110 -6.83 9.26 -5.07
C GLY A 110 -6.12 9.80 -6.30
N ARG A 111 -5.79 11.09 -6.31
CA ARG A 111 -5.02 11.76 -7.36
C ARG A 111 -3.50 11.62 -7.18
N LEU A 112 -3.05 11.13 -6.02
CA LEU A 112 -1.63 10.84 -5.79
C LEU A 112 -1.15 9.68 -6.65
N SER A 113 0.15 9.68 -6.97
CA SER A 113 0.76 8.54 -7.64
C SER A 113 0.67 7.28 -6.77
N ASP A 114 0.65 6.11 -7.40
CA ASP A 114 0.63 4.81 -6.70
C ASP A 114 1.70 4.72 -5.61
N GLU A 115 2.91 5.21 -5.91
CA GLU A 115 4.02 5.25 -4.96
C GLU A 115 3.74 6.15 -3.75
N GLN A 116 3.22 7.36 -3.99
CA GLN A 116 2.86 8.30 -2.92
C GLN A 116 1.76 7.73 -2.02
N ARG A 117 0.72 7.14 -2.61
CA ARG A 117 -0.38 6.48 -1.88
C ARG A 117 0.14 5.34 -1.03
N SER A 118 0.96 4.48 -1.60
CA SER A 118 1.56 3.33 -0.90
C SER A 118 2.36 3.75 0.31
N LEU A 119 3.24 4.76 0.16
CA LEU A 119 4.05 5.28 1.26
C LEU A 119 3.19 5.84 2.41
N LEU A 120 2.16 6.61 2.08
CA LEU A 120 1.26 7.18 3.09
C LEU A 120 0.46 6.09 3.80
N LEU A 121 -0.07 5.10 3.08
CA LEU A 121 -0.83 4.00 3.69
C LEU A 121 0.04 3.13 4.58
N LEU A 122 1.24 2.74 4.13
CA LEU A 122 2.16 1.92 4.91
C LEU A 122 2.51 2.60 6.24
N VAL A 123 2.79 3.90 6.22
CA VAL A 123 3.17 4.63 7.44
C VAL A 123 1.95 5.01 8.29
N ALA A 124 0.97 5.70 7.72
CA ALA A 124 -0.08 6.36 8.48
C ALA A 124 -1.26 5.44 8.82
N VAL A 125 -1.54 4.44 8.00
CA VAL A 125 -2.67 3.51 8.20
C VAL A 125 -2.18 2.20 8.79
N GLU A 126 -1.13 1.63 8.20
CA GLU A 126 -0.61 0.34 8.65
C GLU A 126 0.38 0.47 9.80
N GLY A 127 0.97 1.64 10.03
CA GLY A 127 1.88 1.87 11.15
C GLY A 127 3.23 1.18 10.97
N PHE A 128 3.73 1.09 9.75
CA PHE A 128 5.12 0.70 9.51
C PHE A 128 6.07 1.83 9.88
N THR A 129 7.19 1.47 10.51
CA THR A 129 8.31 2.38 10.70
C THR A 129 8.95 2.73 9.36
N TYR A 130 9.70 3.83 9.30
CA TYR A 130 10.41 4.21 8.08
C TYR A 130 11.45 3.16 7.66
N GLN A 131 12.04 2.44 8.62
CA GLN A 131 12.97 1.36 8.34
C GLN A 131 12.25 0.16 7.71
N GLU A 132 11.12 -0.28 8.26
CA GLU A 132 10.37 -1.39 7.66
C GLU A 132 9.87 -1.05 6.25
N VAL A 133 9.48 0.21 6.00
CA VAL A 133 9.11 0.66 4.65
C VAL A 133 10.33 0.64 3.72
N ALA A 134 11.50 1.04 4.21
CA ALA A 134 12.75 1.01 3.45
C ALA A 134 13.10 -0.43 3.04
N ASP A 135 12.98 -1.37 3.98
CA ASP A 135 13.24 -2.79 3.75
C ASP A 135 12.22 -3.40 2.77
N LEU A 136 10.94 -3.07 2.93
CA LEU A 136 9.85 -3.52 2.06
C LEU A 136 10.06 -3.06 0.61
N LEU A 137 10.42 -1.78 0.44
CA LEU A 137 10.61 -1.13 -0.85
C LEU A 137 12.00 -1.36 -1.45
N GLU A 138 12.93 -1.97 -0.71
CA GLU A 138 14.35 -2.12 -1.07
C GLU A 138 15.02 -0.78 -1.45
N VAL A 139 14.80 0.26 -0.64
CA VAL A 139 15.39 1.60 -0.83
C VAL A 139 16.02 2.11 0.46
N PRO A 140 16.96 3.09 0.41
CA PRO A 140 17.49 3.71 1.61
C PRO A 140 16.40 4.41 2.46
N ILE A 141 16.54 4.38 3.79
CA ILE A 141 15.61 5.07 4.71
C ILE A 141 15.49 6.57 4.41
N GLY A 142 16.58 7.24 4.01
CA GLY A 142 16.55 8.64 3.58
C GLY A 142 15.71 8.88 2.31
N THR A 143 15.65 7.88 1.42
CA THR A 143 14.76 7.88 0.25
C THR A 143 13.30 7.77 0.68
N VAL A 144 12.98 6.91 1.66
CA VAL A 144 11.63 6.85 2.24
C VAL A 144 11.23 8.19 2.83
N MET A 145 12.08 8.79 3.68
CA MET A 145 11.80 10.07 4.32
C MET A 145 11.53 11.19 3.31
N SER A 146 12.40 11.31 2.29
CA SER A 146 12.26 12.33 1.26
C SER A 146 11.03 12.12 0.38
N ARG A 147 10.75 10.87 -0.05
CA ARG A 147 9.54 10.55 -0.84
C ARG A 147 8.26 10.75 -0.04
N LEU A 148 8.24 10.37 1.24
CA LEU A 148 7.10 10.57 2.13
C LEU A 148 6.83 12.06 2.39
N SER A 149 7.89 12.87 2.51
CA SER A 149 7.77 14.32 2.59
C SER A 149 7.07 14.89 1.35
N ARG A 150 7.53 14.50 0.15
CA ARG A 150 6.90 14.90 -1.13
C ARG A 150 5.47 14.39 -1.25
N ALA A 151 5.18 13.17 -0.82
CA ALA A 151 3.82 12.61 -0.83
C ALA A 151 2.87 13.42 0.06
N ARG A 152 3.30 13.81 1.27
CA ARG A 152 2.53 14.70 2.15
C ARG A 152 2.33 16.09 1.54
N GLN A 153 3.35 16.64 0.89
CA GLN A 153 3.24 17.93 0.19
C GLN A 153 2.24 17.85 -0.96
N ALA A 154 2.32 16.81 -1.79
CA ALA A 154 1.39 16.57 -2.88
C ALA A 154 -0.05 16.42 -2.36
N LEU A 155 -0.26 15.65 -1.28
CA LEU A 155 -1.59 15.51 -0.68
C LEU A 155 -2.15 16.85 -0.20
N ARG A 156 -1.33 17.68 0.47
CA ARG A 156 -1.74 19.02 0.91
C ARG A 156 -2.07 19.94 -0.25
N GLN A 157 -1.30 19.88 -1.33
CA GLN A 157 -1.54 20.67 -2.54
C GLN A 157 -2.83 20.24 -3.23
N LEU A 158 -3.08 18.94 -3.32
CA LEU A 158 -4.30 18.39 -3.91
C LEU A 158 -5.54 18.59 -3.04
N SER A 159 -5.36 18.86 -1.74
CA SER A 159 -6.43 19.15 -0.77
C SER A 159 -6.68 20.66 -0.58
N ASP A 160 -6.00 21.52 -1.34
CA ASP A 160 -6.18 22.99 -1.38
C ASP A 160 -6.03 23.77 -0.04
N GLY A 161 -5.00 23.48 0.76
CA GLY A 161 -4.48 24.47 1.73
C GLY A 161 -5.00 24.46 3.17
N GLU A 162 -5.87 23.53 3.56
CA GLU A 162 -6.20 23.31 4.99
C GLU A 162 -6.16 21.81 5.36
N LEU A 163 -4.99 21.36 5.79
CA LEU A 163 -4.90 20.24 6.72
C LEU A 163 -4.04 20.71 7.90
N PRO A 164 -4.50 20.58 9.17
CA PRO A 164 -3.67 20.93 10.31
C PRO A 164 -2.35 20.16 10.24
N ALA A 165 -1.25 20.86 10.51
CA ALA A 165 0.09 20.29 10.47
C ALA A 165 0.10 18.97 11.27
N PRO A 166 0.64 17.87 10.71
CA PRO A 166 0.68 16.60 11.42
C PRO A 166 1.55 16.80 12.66
N SER A 167 0.93 16.67 13.83
CA SER A 167 1.63 16.54 15.09
C SER A 167 2.41 15.23 15.02
N LEU A 168 3.68 15.33 14.64
CA LEU A 168 4.64 14.26 14.79
C LEU A 168 4.70 13.93 16.29
N ARG A 169 3.96 12.90 16.72
CA ARG A 169 4.27 12.22 17.97
C ARG A 169 5.60 11.51 17.76
N LEU A 170 6.68 12.25 18.06
CA LEU A 170 7.98 11.67 18.34
C LEU A 170 7.80 10.70 19.50
N MET A 171 7.75 9.41 19.20
CA MET A 171 7.94 8.38 20.21
C MET A 171 9.41 8.43 20.61
N LYS A 172 9.68 9.07 21.75
CA LYS A 172 10.89 8.81 22.53
C LYS A 172 10.73 7.45 23.21
N LYS A 173 11.67 6.55 23.00
CA LYS A 173 12.43 5.86 24.05
C LYS A 173 13.65 5.21 23.44
#